data_AF-A0A1V8NFL2-F1
#
_entry.id   AF-A0A1V8NFL2-F1
#
_cell.length_a   1.000
_cell.length_b   1.000
_cell.length_c   1.000
_cell.angle_alpha   90.00
_cell.angle_beta   90.00
_cell.angle_gamma   90.00
#
_symmetry.space_group_name_H-M   'P 1'
#
loop_
_entity.id
_entity.type
_entity.pdbx_description
1 polymer ?
#
loop_
_entity_poly.entity_id
_entity_poly.type
_entity_poly.pdbx_seq_one_letter_code
_entity_poly.pdbx_strand_id
1 'polypeptide(L)'
;MIRCLDLILRLTIWLLLTSDISLANIGIGTGVALLLPRHPVPTPVLRDWLHIIGRILVAIPKAYIEAIEMVIFPHTREEFTQERVRPNRSPGLVFLDILLITFTPKTIAVNYHQEGWYEVHRLRRR
;
A
#
# COMPACT_ATOMS: atom_id res chain seq x y z
N MET A 1 -15.90 -17.81 4.14
CA MET A 1 -15.39 -16.91 3.07
C MET A 1 -13.91 -16.57 3.21
N ILE A 2 -13.41 -16.12 4.37
CA ILE A 2 -12.01 -15.67 4.53
C ILE A 2 -10.97 -16.78 4.23
N ARG A 3 -11.28 -18.04 4.58
CA ARG A 3 -10.41 -19.20 4.33
C ARG A 3 -10.16 -19.49 2.84
N CYS A 4 -11.19 -19.33 2.01
CA CYS A 4 -11.04 -19.53 0.57
C CYS A 4 -10.28 -18.37 -0.07
N LEU A 5 -10.52 -17.14 0.39
CA LEU A 5 -9.84 -15.94 -0.13
C LEU A 5 -8.33 -15.99 0.12
N ASP A 6 -7.88 -16.37 1.33
CA ASP A 6 -6.46 -16.53 1.66
C ASP A 6 -5.80 -17.62 0.80
N LEU A 7 -6.47 -18.76 0.61
CA LEU A 7 -5.97 -19.83 -0.24
C LEU A 7 -5.87 -19.38 -1.71
N ILE A 8 -6.90 -18.72 -2.23
CA ILE A 8 -6.92 -18.18 -3.61
C ILE A 8 -5.81 -17.14 -3.78
N LEU A 9 -5.60 -16.26 -2.82
CA LEU A 9 -4.55 -15.24 -2.88
C LEU A 9 -3.17 -15.89 -2.92
N ARG A 10 -2.89 -16.84 -2.02
CA ARG A 10 -1.62 -17.58 -1.98
C ARG A 10 -1.35 -18.34 -3.28
N LEU A 11 -2.37 -19.03 -3.80
CA LEU A 11 -2.27 -19.76 -5.05
C LEU A 11 -2.06 -18.80 -6.24
N THR A 12 -2.77 -17.68 -6.27
CA THR A 12 -2.59 -16.63 -7.28
C THR A 12 -1.17 -16.07 -7.26
N ILE A 13 -0.62 -15.77 -6.07
CA ILE A 13 0.77 -15.31 -5.92
C ILE A 13 1.75 -16.39 -6.40
N TRP A 14 1.53 -17.66 -6.06
CA TRP A 14 2.37 -18.77 -6.52
C TRP A 14 2.37 -18.90 -8.05
N LEU A 15 1.19 -18.84 -8.68
CA LEU A 15 1.05 -18.94 -10.13
C LEU A 15 1.63 -17.70 -10.85
N LEU A 16 1.51 -16.51 -10.26
CA LEU A 16 2.16 -15.29 -10.76
C LEU A 16 3.68 -15.40 -10.67
N LEU A 17 4.22 -15.97 -9.58
CA LEU A 17 5.65 -16.13 -9.37
C LEU A 17 6.28 -17.15 -10.33
N THR A 18 5.57 -18.25 -10.57
CA THR A 18 6.04 -19.36 -11.43
C THR A 18 5.70 -19.13 -12.90
N SER A 19 4.70 -18.29 -13.20
CA SER A 19 4.15 -18.04 -14.53
C SER A 19 3.77 -19.32 -15.30
N ASP A 20 3.48 -20.42 -14.59
CA ASP A 20 3.15 -21.73 -15.14
C ASP A 20 1.81 -22.23 -14.58
N ILE A 21 0.87 -22.61 -15.46
CA ILE A 21 -0.49 -23.09 -15.10
C ILE A 21 -0.58 -24.62 -15.27
N SER A 22 0.56 -25.32 -15.38
CA SER A 22 0.58 -26.78 -15.44
C SER A 22 -0.07 -27.43 -14.21
N LEU A 23 -0.74 -28.57 -14.42
CA LEU A 23 -1.38 -29.35 -13.36
C LEU A 23 -0.41 -29.73 -12.24
N ALA A 24 0.85 -30.04 -12.60
CA ALA A 24 1.90 -30.34 -11.64
C ALA A 24 2.21 -29.11 -10.76
N ASN A 25 2.38 -27.94 -11.35
CA ASN A 25 2.67 -26.71 -10.61
C ASN A 25 1.50 -26.27 -9.71
N ILE A 26 0.25 -26.44 -10.17
CA ILE A 26 -0.93 -26.17 -9.34
C ILE A 26 -0.98 -27.11 -8.13
N GLY A 27 -0.64 -28.40 -8.31
CA GLY A 27 -0.58 -29.37 -7.22
C GLY A 27 0.45 -28.98 -6.16
N ILE A 28 1.66 -28.61 -6.60
CA ILE A 28 2.74 -28.14 -5.70
C ILE A 28 2.32 -26.86 -4.99
N GLY A 29 1.81 -25.87 -5.73
CA GLY A 29 1.37 -24.59 -5.18
C GLY A 29 0.26 -24.73 -4.15
N THR A 30 -0.68 -25.67 -4.37
CA THR A 30 -1.73 -25.99 -3.40
C THR A 30 -1.13 -26.59 -2.12
N GLY A 31 -0.19 -27.54 -2.25
CA GLY A 31 0.51 -28.12 -1.11
C GLY A 31 1.26 -27.07 -0.28
N VAL A 32 2.01 -26.21 -0.94
CA VAL A 32 2.74 -25.09 -0.30
C VAL A 32 1.77 -24.13 0.40
N ALA A 33 0.67 -23.73 -0.27
CA ALA A 33 -0.30 -22.80 0.29
C ALA A 33 -1.01 -23.34 1.54
N LEU A 34 -1.20 -24.67 1.64
CA LEU A 34 -1.75 -25.34 2.81
C LEU A 34 -0.76 -25.48 3.96
N LEU A 35 0.54 -25.67 3.67
CA LEU A 35 1.60 -25.79 4.67
C LEU A 35 1.96 -24.45 5.34
N LEU A 36 1.78 -23.32 4.65
CA LEU A 36 2.08 -22.01 5.23
C LEU A 36 1.17 -21.69 6.44
N PRO A 37 1.72 -21.17 7.55
CA PRO A 37 0.94 -20.79 8.73
C PRO A 37 -0.13 -19.76 8.38
N ARG A 38 -1.28 -19.87 9.03
CA ARG A 38 -2.46 -19.04 8.75
C ARG A 38 -2.67 -18.03 9.87
N HIS A 39 -2.78 -16.76 9.49
CA HIS A 39 -3.22 -15.70 10.39
C HIS A 39 -4.63 -15.23 10.00
N PRO A 40 -5.59 -15.21 10.93
CA PRO A 40 -6.93 -14.72 10.65
C PRO A 40 -6.90 -13.21 10.40
N VAL A 41 -7.29 -12.78 9.20
CA VAL A 41 -7.48 -11.36 8.87
C VAL A 41 -8.94 -10.98 9.11
N PRO A 42 -9.24 -9.98 9.96
CA PRO A 42 -10.62 -9.55 10.19
C PRO A 42 -11.26 -8.97 8.93
N THR A 43 -12.53 -9.30 8.67
CA THR A 43 -13.33 -8.79 7.53
C THR A 43 -13.41 -7.27 7.37
N PRO A 44 -13.56 -6.42 8.42
CA PRO A 44 -13.61 -4.97 8.22
C PRO A 44 -12.32 -4.42 7.59
N VAL A 45 -11.20 -5.11 7.77
CA VAL A 45 -9.90 -4.71 7.22
C VAL A 45 -9.88 -4.84 5.69
N LEU A 46 -10.52 -5.85 5.10
CA LEU A 46 -10.40 -6.11 3.66
C LEU A 46 -10.97 -4.97 2.78
N ARG A 47 -12.11 -4.40 3.17
CA ARG A 47 -12.74 -3.29 2.44
C ARG A 47 -11.87 -2.03 2.47
N ASP A 48 -11.31 -1.73 3.63
CA ASP A 48 -10.42 -0.58 3.80
C ASP A 48 -9.12 -0.76 3.00
N TRP A 49 -8.59 -1.98 2.93
CA TRP A 49 -7.44 -2.32 2.09
C TRP A 49 -7.73 -2.11 0.60
N LEU A 50 -8.84 -2.63 0.09
CA LEU A 50 -9.26 -2.43 -1.31
C LEU A 50 -9.40 -0.94 -1.65
N HIS A 51 -9.98 -0.15 -0.75
CA HIS A 51 -10.12 1.29 -0.94
C HIS A 51 -8.75 1.99 -1.06
N ILE A 52 -7.78 1.64 -0.21
CA ILE A 52 -6.44 2.24 -0.28
C ILE A 52 -5.66 1.76 -1.49
N ILE A 53 -5.77 0.49 -1.89
CA ILE A 53 -5.17 0.00 -3.13
C ILE A 53 -5.66 0.82 -4.32
N GLY A 54 -6.95 1.13 -4.38
CA GLY A 54 -7.50 2.05 -5.38
C GLY A 54 -6.86 3.44 -5.35
N ARG A 55 -6.62 4.00 -4.15
CA ARG A 55 -5.91 5.29 -4.00
C ARG A 55 -4.47 5.21 -4.49
N ILE A 56 -3.77 4.10 -4.25
CA ILE A 56 -2.40 3.88 -4.73
C ILE A 56 -2.36 3.84 -6.26
N LEU A 57 -3.31 3.14 -6.90
CA LEU A 57 -3.41 3.10 -8.36
C LEU A 57 -3.56 4.49 -8.99
N VAL A 58 -4.27 5.41 -8.33
CA VAL A 58 -4.38 6.82 -8.75
C VAL A 58 -3.13 7.64 -8.40
N ALA A 59 -2.46 7.31 -7.28
CA ALA A 59 -1.23 7.99 -6.87
C ALA A 59 -0.06 7.73 -7.82
N ILE A 60 -0.01 6.55 -8.46
CA ILE A 60 1.05 6.21 -9.44
C ILE A 60 1.14 7.22 -10.60
N PRO A 61 0.10 7.43 -11.42
CA PRO A 61 0.19 8.40 -12.51
C PRO A 61 0.43 9.82 -12.00
N LYS A 62 -0.17 10.19 -10.86
CA LYS A 62 0.06 11.49 -10.23
C LYS A 62 1.53 11.69 -9.86
N ALA A 63 2.19 10.68 -9.29
CA ALA A 63 3.59 10.74 -8.91
C ALA A 63 4.50 11.00 -10.12
N TYR A 64 4.22 10.38 -11.26
CA TYR A 64 4.97 10.65 -12.50
C TYR A 64 4.79 12.09 -12.99
N ILE A 65 3.56 12.61 -12.99
CA ILE A 65 3.29 14.00 -13.38
C ILE A 65 4.06 14.96 -12.46
N GLU A 66 3.96 14.74 -11.14
CA GLU A 66 4.66 15.58 -10.16
C GLU A 66 6.19 15.47 -10.27
N ALA A 67 6.73 14.30 -10.59
CA ALA A 67 8.16 14.11 -10.81
C ALA A 67 8.63 14.93 -12.02
N ILE A 68 7.89 14.89 -13.13
CA ILE A 68 8.18 15.70 -14.32
C ILE A 68 8.11 17.19 -13.98
N GLU A 69 7.10 17.62 -13.22
CA GLU A 69 6.98 19.01 -12.77
C GLU A 69 8.16 19.46 -11.91
N MET A 70 8.71 18.60 -11.05
CA MET A 70 9.88 18.93 -10.24
C MET A 70 11.17 19.04 -11.05
N VAL A 71 11.30 18.25 -12.13
CA VAL A 71 12.44 18.35 -13.05
C VAL A 71 12.38 19.66 -13.83
N ILE A 72 11.17 20.10 -14.24
CA ILE A 72 10.99 21.30 -15.07
C ILE A 72 10.98 22.59 -14.22
N PHE A 73 10.34 22.56 -13.05
CA PHE A 73 10.15 23.73 -12.20
C PHE A 73 10.82 23.55 -10.85
N PRO A 74 11.64 24.52 -10.40
CA PRO A 74 12.29 24.43 -9.09
C PRO A 74 11.27 24.54 -7.95
N HIS A 75 11.29 23.56 -7.05
CA HIS A 75 10.50 23.51 -5.82
C HIS A 75 11.44 23.75 -4.63
N THR A 76 11.65 25.01 -4.24
CA THR A 76 12.68 25.41 -3.27
C THR A 76 12.15 25.70 -1.87
N ARG A 77 10.83 25.59 -1.66
CA ARG A 77 10.23 25.79 -0.34
C ARG A 77 9.92 24.45 0.29
N GLU A 78 10.34 24.31 1.54
CA GLU A 78 10.10 23.14 2.38
C GLU A 78 9.20 23.54 3.54
N GLU A 79 8.17 22.74 3.78
CA GLU A 79 7.19 22.99 4.84
C GLU A 79 6.89 21.67 5.56
N PHE A 80 6.73 21.74 6.88
CA PHE A 80 6.21 20.63 7.69
C PHE A 80 4.75 20.90 8.01
N THR A 81 3.89 19.94 7.71
CA THR A 81 2.46 20.02 8.00
C THR A 81 1.99 18.79 8.76
N GLN A 82 0.97 18.96 9.59
CA GLN A 82 0.34 17.86 10.31
C GLN A 82 -0.94 17.42 9.58
N GLU A 83 -0.97 16.18 9.12
CA GLU A 83 -2.14 15.57 8.49
C GLU A 83 -2.81 14.59 9.45
N ARG A 84 -4.13 14.74 9.68
CA ARG A 84 -4.86 13.91 10.64
C ARG A 84 -5.13 12.51 10.10
N VAL A 85 -4.87 11.50 10.93
CA VAL A 85 -5.18 10.10 10.64
C VAL A 85 -6.65 9.83 10.98
N ARG A 86 -7.34 9.03 10.15
CA ARG A 86 -8.68 8.55 10.51
C ARG A 86 -8.58 7.65 11.77
N PRO A 87 -9.43 7.84 12.79
CA PRO A 87 -9.38 7.03 14.01
C PRO A 87 -9.64 5.54 13.72
N ASN A 88 -9.12 4.65 14.57
CA ASN A 88 -9.31 3.19 14.51
C ASN A 88 -8.77 2.49 13.24
N ARG A 89 -7.64 2.95 12.72
CA ARG A 89 -6.91 2.27 11.63
C ARG A 89 -6.10 1.09 12.16
N SER A 90 -6.14 -0.05 11.46
CA SER A 90 -5.23 -1.16 11.75
C SER A 90 -3.78 -0.80 11.37
N PRO A 91 -2.76 -1.41 11.99
CA PRO A 91 -1.36 -1.09 11.69
C PRO A 91 -1.00 -1.17 10.20
N GLY A 92 -1.56 -2.15 9.48
CA GLY A 92 -1.36 -2.28 8.04
C GLY A 92 -1.98 -1.14 7.22
N LEU A 93 -3.12 -0.60 7.66
CA LEU A 93 -3.74 0.57 7.00
C LEU A 93 -2.98 1.88 7.31
N VAL A 94 -2.33 1.98 8.48
CA VAL A 94 -1.41 3.09 8.80
C VAL A 94 -0.20 3.03 7.88
N PHE A 95 0.39 1.84 7.71
CA PHE A 95 1.49 1.64 6.77
C PHE A 95 1.11 2.05 5.34
N LEU A 96 -0.07 1.67 4.85
CA LEU A 96 -0.50 2.05 3.51
C LEU A 96 -0.78 3.56 3.35
N ASP A 97 -1.22 4.25 4.41
CA ASP A 97 -1.35 5.71 4.38
C ASP A 97 0.03 6.37 4.27
N ILE A 98 0.99 5.93 5.07
CA ILE A 98 2.39 6.39 5.00
C ILE A 98 2.91 6.18 3.58
N LEU A 99 2.76 4.96 3.03
CA LEU A 99 3.16 4.63 1.67
C LEU A 99 2.54 5.61 0.67
N LEU A 100 1.24 5.86 0.76
CA LEU A 100 0.51 6.77 -0.14
C LEU A 100 1.02 8.21 -0.04
N ILE A 101 1.31 8.70 1.18
CA ILE A 101 1.88 10.04 1.40
C ILE A 101 3.27 10.13 0.78
N THR A 102 4.10 9.09 0.95
CA THR A 102 5.48 9.05 0.42
C THR A 102 5.56 8.69 -1.06
N PHE A 103 4.47 8.24 -1.67
CA PHE A 103 4.47 7.74 -3.05
C PHE A 103 4.68 8.87 -4.05
N THR A 104 4.20 10.07 -3.72
CA THR A 104 4.36 11.26 -4.55
C THR A 104 5.62 12.03 -4.18
N PRO A 105 6.41 12.49 -5.15
CA PRO A 105 7.74 13.04 -4.89
C PRO A 105 7.72 14.38 -4.14
N LYS A 106 6.56 15.04 -4.04
CA LYS A 106 6.39 16.30 -3.32
C LYS A 106 6.15 16.13 -1.82
N THR A 107 5.94 14.92 -1.32
CA THR A 107 5.59 14.68 0.08
C THR A 107 6.30 13.47 0.66
N ILE A 108 6.69 13.56 1.93
CA ILE A 108 7.25 12.45 2.69
C ILE A 108 6.66 12.45 4.11
N ALA A 109 6.19 11.29 4.55
CA ALA A 109 5.79 11.10 5.95
C ALA A 109 7.06 10.93 6.79
N VAL A 110 7.26 11.82 7.76
CA VAL A 110 8.44 11.87 8.62
C VAL A 110 8.19 11.12 9.92
N ASN A 111 7.04 11.36 10.54
CA ASN A 111 6.69 10.77 11.81
C ASN A 111 5.20 10.41 11.91
N TYR A 112 4.90 9.36 12.66
CA TYR A 112 3.53 9.00 13.03
C TYR A 112 3.37 9.17 14.54
N HIS A 113 2.55 10.13 14.93
CA HIS A 113 2.20 10.35 16.32
C HIS A 113 1.04 9.42 16.71
N GLN A 114 1.20 8.73 17.84
CA GLN A 114 0.19 7.81 18.38
C GLN A 114 -1.17 8.49 18.65
N GLU A 115 -1.18 9.82 18.79
CA GLU A 115 -2.37 10.66 18.90
C GLU A 115 -3.17 10.79 17.58
N GLY A 116 -2.71 10.16 16.49
CA GLY A 116 -3.41 10.11 15.21
C GLY A 116 -3.06 11.27 14.27
N TRP A 117 -1.78 11.65 14.22
CA TRP A 117 -1.26 12.66 13.28
C TRP A 117 -0.04 12.12 12.51
N TYR A 118 0.00 12.39 11.21
CA TYR A 118 1.20 12.25 10.40
C TYR A 118 1.91 13.60 10.31
N GLU A 119 3.19 13.64 10.65
CA GLU A 119 4.06 14.75 10.28
C GLU A 119 4.52 14.53 8.85
N VAL A 120 4.18 15.47 7.96
CA VAL A 120 4.45 15.38 6.53
C VAL A 120 5.32 16.55 6.12
N HIS A 121 6.48 16.25 5.57
CA HIS A 121 7.30 17.23 4.87
C HIS A 121 6.81 17.36 3.44
N ARG A 122 6.68 18.60 2.96
CA ARG A 122 6.14 18.95 1.65
C ARG A 122 7.06 19.92 0.92
N LEU A 123 7.28 19.65 -0.36
CA LEU A 123 7.92 20.54 -1.30
C LEU A 123 6.89 21.43 -1.99
N ARG A 124 7.11 22.74 -1.95
CA ARG A 124 6.27 23.76 -2.59
C ARG A 124 7.06 24.51 -3.65
N ARG A 125 6.33 24.92 -4.70
CA ARG A 125 6.83 25.88 -5.69
C ARG A 125 7.01 27.26 -5.04
N ARG A 126 7.97 28.05 -5.51
CA ARG A 126 8.26 29.39 -4.99
C ARG A 126 7.13 30.38 -5.19
#